data_AF-A0A956VIC3-F1
#
_entry.id   AF-A0A956VIC3-F1
#
_cell.length_a   1.000
_cell.length_b   1.000
_cell.length_c   1.000
_cell.angle_alpha   90.00
_cell.angle_beta   90.00
_cell.angle_gamma   90.00
#
_symmetry.space_group_name_H-M   'P 1'
#
loop_
_entity.id
_entity.type
_entity.pdbx_description
1 polymer ?
#
loop_
_entity_poly.entity_id
_entity_poly.type
_entity_poly.pdbx_seq_one_letter_code
_entity_poly.pdbx_strand_id
1 'polypeptide(L)'
;MYARLLSHIAVTACIVAVVAAACGGGRNGEEPFEPPAVARAVAVRQIENGVALRKTVIEVEFDAAVYNGKRDAPAFEYVTIDIPSASASDGIETVSASEVRVDGEMVFVTVPRPVPQDSVLHIEGGLFGHTDAPPIQVDVASTLSTFQATLAGN
;
A
#
# COMPACT_ATOMS: atom_id res chain seq x y z
N MET A 1 -27.45 58.35 -23.62
CA MET A 1 -26.07 57.84 -23.75
C MET A 1 -25.68 56.77 -22.71
N TYR A 2 -26.61 56.12 -22.01
CA TYR A 2 -26.30 55.12 -20.95
C TYR A 2 -26.64 53.66 -21.31
N ALA A 3 -27.35 53.39 -22.41
CA ALA A 3 -27.81 52.04 -22.76
C ALA A 3 -26.73 51.17 -23.44
N ARG A 4 -25.69 51.77 -24.03
CA ARG A 4 -24.62 51.03 -24.75
C ARG A 4 -23.50 50.51 -23.83
N LEU A 5 -23.41 51.01 -22.60
CA LEU A 5 -22.38 50.59 -21.63
C LEU A 5 -22.81 49.30 -20.89
N LEU A 6 -24.10 49.15 -20.61
CA LEU A 6 -24.67 47.99 -19.92
C LEU A 6 -24.62 46.70 -20.76
N SER A 7 -24.73 46.80 -22.09
CA SER A 7 -24.65 45.62 -22.97
C SER A 7 -23.24 45.02 -23.07
N HIS A 8 -22.19 45.83 -22.88
CA HIS A 8 -20.81 45.34 -22.93
C HIS A 8 -20.38 44.64 -21.63
N ILE A 9 -20.90 45.08 -20.48
CA ILE A 9 -20.63 44.45 -19.19
C ILE A 9 -21.31 43.07 -19.11
N ALA A 10 -22.54 42.95 -19.62
CA ALA A 10 -23.27 41.68 -19.62
C ALA A 10 -22.62 40.59 -20.50
N VAL A 11 -22.08 40.96 -21.66
CA VAL A 11 -21.40 40.02 -22.57
C VAL A 11 -20.04 39.59 -22.01
N THR A 12 -19.32 40.49 -21.35
CA THR A 12 -18.01 40.16 -20.75
C THR A 12 -18.16 39.25 -19.54
N ALA A 13 -19.20 39.42 -18.72
CA ALA A 13 -19.48 38.56 -17.57
C ALA A 13 -19.86 37.11 -17.99
N CYS A 14 -20.55 36.95 -19.13
CA CYS A 14 -20.87 35.61 -19.64
C CYS A 14 -19.65 34.84 -20.13
N ILE A 15 -18.66 35.52 -20.73
CA ILE A 15 -17.44 34.86 -21.23
C ILE A 15 -16.55 34.39 -20.07
N VAL A 16 -16.46 35.17 -18.98
CA VAL A 16 -15.68 34.76 -17.79
C VAL A 16 -16.33 33.57 -17.08
N ALA A 17 -17.66 33.48 -17.03
CA ALA A 17 -18.36 32.34 -16.44
C ALA A 17 -18.18 31.05 -17.25
N VAL A 18 -18.15 31.13 -18.59
CA VAL A 18 -17.93 29.96 -19.46
C VAL A 18 -16.46 29.50 -19.42
N VAL A 19 -15.49 30.42 -19.30
CA VAL A 19 -14.07 30.05 -19.17
C VAL A 19 -13.74 29.52 -17.77
N ALA A 20 -14.37 30.03 -16.71
CA ALA A 20 -14.22 29.47 -15.36
C ALA A 20 -14.82 28.05 -15.23
N ALA A 21 -15.87 27.74 -15.99
CA ALA A 21 -16.42 26.39 -16.08
C ALA A 21 -15.58 25.44 -16.96
N ALA A 22 -14.75 25.97 -17.87
CA ALA A 22 -13.86 25.20 -18.73
C ALA A 22 -12.42 25.05 -18.16
N CYS A 23 -12.07 25.82 -17.14
CA CYS A 23 -10.79 25.70 -16.40
C CYS A 23 -10.94 25.08 -15.01
N GLY A 24 -12.15 24.71 -14.61
CA GLY A 24 -12.38 23.76 -13.53
C GLY A 24 -11.94 22.39 -14.03
N GLY A 25 -10.65 22.10 -13.88
CA GLY A 25 -10.02 20.83 -14.23
C GLY A 25 -10.73 19.66 -13.55
N GLY A 26 -11.78 19.18 -14.19
CA GLY A 26 -12.25 17.82 -14.01
C GLY A 26 -11.15 16.94 -14.55
N ARG A 27 -10.27 16.48 -13.66
CA ARG A 27 -9.66 15.17 -13.83
C ARG A 27 -10.83 14.26 -14.25
N ASN A 28 -10.70 13.69 -15.45
CA ASN A 28 -11.65 12.74 -16.00
C ASN A 28 -12.10 11.79 -14.88
N GLY A 29 -13.40 11.48 -14.82
CA GLY A 29 -14.03 10.69 -13.75
C GLY A 29 -13.51 9.25 -13.67
N GLU A 30 -12.25 9.08 -13.36
CA GLU A 30 -11.71 7.90 -12.72
C GLU A 30 -12.28 7.90 -11.30
N GLU A 31 -13.09 6.89 -11.00
CA GLU A 31 -13.51 6.61 -9.63
C GLU A 31 -12.25 6.54 -8.75
N PRO A 32 -12.28 7.07 -7.52
CA PRO A 32 -11.15 6.95 -6.61
C PRO A 32 -10.77 5.48 -6.49
N PHE A 33 -9.49 5.18 -6.69
CA PHE A 33 -8.98 3.82 -6.61
C PHE A 33 -9.18 3.30 -5.19
N GLU A 34 -10.01 2.26 -5.05
CA GLU A 34 -10.17 1.52 -3.81
C GLU A 34 -9.28 0.27 -3.87
N PRO A 35 -8.26 0.15 -3.00
CA PRO A 35 -7.45 -1.05 -2.95
C PRO A 35 -8.29 -2.25 -2.51
N PRO A 36 -7.96 -3.47 -2.98
CA PRO A 36 -8.57 -4.69 -2.47
C PRO A 36 -8.41 -4.77 -0.95
N ALA A 37 -9.42 -5.32 -0.27
CA ALA A 37 -9.40 -5.45 1.17
C ALA A 37 -8.45 -6.56 1.58
N VAL A 38 -7.79 -6.39 2.74
CA VAL A 38 -6.98 -7.47 3.32
C VAL A 38 -7.93 -8.47 3.99
N ALA A 39 -7.98 -9.68 3.44
CA ALA A 39 -8.74 -10.79 4.01
C ALA A 39 -8.03 -11.36 5.24
N ARG A 40 -6.68 -11.42 5.20
CA ARG A 40 -5.87 -12.00 6.27
C ARG A 40 -4.42 -11.48 6.21
N ALA A 41 -3.80 -11.24 7.36
CA ALA A 41 -2.36 -10.96 7.46
C ALA A 41 -1.74 -11.79 8.58
N VAL A 42 -0.72 -12.60 8.25
CA VAL A 42 -0.08 -13.51 9.21
C VAL A 42 1.43 -13.46 9.12
N ALA A 43 2.08 -13.14 10.23
CA ALA A 43 3.52 -13.31 10.41
C ALA A 43 3.85 -14.80 10.61
N VAL A 44 4.64 -15.32 9.68
CA VAL A 44 5.17 -16.69 9.66
C VAL A 44 6.67 -16.65 9.91
N ARG A 45 7.08 -17.20 11.05
CA ARG A 45 8.51 -17.35 11.36
C ARG A 45 9.06 -18.59 10.68
N GLN A 46 9.99 -18.39 9.74
CA GLN A 46 10.62 -19.51 9.04
C GLN A 46 11.60 -20.27 9.94
N ILE A 47 11.56 -21.61 9.87
CA ILE A 47 12.47 -22.51 10.60
C ILE A 47 13.19 -23.36 9.57
N GLU A 48 14.51 -23.23 9.46
CA GLU A 48 15.33 -24.01 8.52
C GLU A 48 16.23 -24.95 9.32
N ASN A 49 16.25 -26.24 8.98
CA ASN A 49 17.03 -27.26 9.69
C ASN A 49 16.82 -27.27 11.23
N GLY A 50 15.59 -26.98 11.69
CA GLY A 50 15.25 -26.90 13.11
C GLY A 50 15.68 -25.59 13.80
N VAL A 51 16.27 -24.65 13.07
CA VAL A 51 16.69 -23.34 13.58
C VAL A 51 15.73 -22.26 13.07
N ALA A 52 15.12 -21.53 13.99
CA ALA A 52 14.29 -20.38 13.63
C ALA A 52 15.16 -19.28 13.02
N LEU A 53 14.84 -18.89 11.78
CA LEU A 53 15.54 -17.84 11.08
C LEU A 53 15.32 -16.49 11.79
N ARG A 54 16.29 -15.58 11.62
CA ARG A 54 16.20 -14.18 12.09
C ARG A 54 15.40 -13.30 11.13
N LYS A 55 14.46 -13.87 10.40
CA LYS A 55 13.56 -13.17 9.49
C LYS A 55 12.14 -13.71 9.66
N THR A 56 11.17 -12.87 9.36
CA THR A 56 9.76 -13.25 9.36
C THR A 56 9.21 -12.97 7.98
N VAL A 57 8.41 -13.90 7.46
CA VAL A 57 7.63 -13.66 6.25
C VAL A 57 6.21 -13.39 6.68
N ILE A 58 5.66 -12.25 6.30
CA ILE A 58 4.27 -11.92 6.52
C ILE A 58 3.52 -12.28 5.25
N GLU A 59 2.54 -13.17 5.39
CA GLU A 59 1.63 -13.57 4.32
C GLU A 59 0.38 -12.70 4.43
N VAL A 60 0.15 -11.86 3.43
CA VAL A 60 -1.02 -10.99 3.33
C VAL A 60 -1.88 -11.48 2.20
N GLU A 61 -3.09 -11.91 2.52
CA GLU A 61 -4.11 -12.35 1.58
C GLU A 61 -5.09 -11.21 1.36
N PHE A 62 -5.30 -10.85 0.10
CA PHE A 62 -6.28 -9.87 -0.33
C PHE A 62 -7.54 -10.57 -0.83
N ASP A 63 -8.68 -9.88 -0.76
CA ASP A 63 -9.97 -10.38 -1.26
C ASP A 63 -10.07 -10.42 -2.80
N ALA A 64 -9.10 -9.83 -3.48
CA ALA A 64 -8.93 -9.88 -4.92
C ALA A 64 -7.45 -9.87 -5.32
N ALA A 65 -7.17 -10.37 -6.52
CA ALA A 65 -5.81 -10.51 -7.00
C ALA A 65 -5.09 -9.16 -7.14
N VAL A 66 -3.86 -9.13 -6.63
CA VAL A 66 -3.01 -7.96 -6.59
C VAL A 66 -2.07 -7.98 -7.79
N TYR A 67 -2.23 -7.01 -8.68
CA TYR A 67 -1.33 -6.82 -9.82
C TYR A 67 -1.04 -5.33 -10.03
N ASN A 68 0.20 -4.99 -10.36
CA ASN A 68 0.60 -3.61 -10.70
C ASN A 68 0.70 -3.38 -12.23
N GLY A 69 0.07 -4.23 -13.03
CA GLY A 69 0.12 -4.16 -14.49
C GLY A 69 1.48 -4.48 -15.13
N LYS A 70 2.55 -4.69 -14.35
CA LYS A 70 3.89 -5.10 -14.82
C LYS A 70 4.41 -6.23 -13.95
N ARG A 71 4.44 -7.45 -14.51
CA ARG A 71 4.86 -8.70 -13.84
C ARG A 71 6.13 -8.60 -12.98
N ASP A 72 7.01 -7.64 -13.26
CA ASP A 72 8.35 -7.49 -12.66
C ASP A 72 8.60 -6.17 -11.90
N ALA A 73 7.61 -5.29 -11.74
CA ALA A 73 7.76 -4.11 -10.87
C ALA A 73 7.23 -4.42 -9.46
N PRO A 74 7.72 -3.78 -8.39
CA PRO A 74 7.08 -3.90 -7.08
C PRO A 74 5.68 -3.28 -7.15
N ALA A 75 4.68 -3.97 -6.59
CA ALA A 75 3.31 -3.46 -6.53
C ALA A 75 3.11 -2.40 -5.42
N PHE A 76 4.15 -2.17 -4.63
CA PHE A 76 4.16 -1.33 -3.43
C PHE A 76 5.47 -0.55 -3.41
N GLU A 77 5.39 0.75 -3.15
CA GLU A 77 6.57 1.62 -3.08
C GLU A 77 7.20 1.59 -1.70
N TYR A 78 6.35 1.55 -0.66
CA TYR A 78 6.77 1.52 0.74
C TYR A 78 5.99 0.46 1.50
N VAL A 79 6.72 -0.52 2.05
CA VAL A 79 6.16 -1.52 2.95
C VAL A 79 6.96 -1.50 4.24
N THR A 80 6.31 -1.11 5.33
CA THR A 80 6.91 -1.01 6.66
C THR A 80 6.09 -1.78 7.67
N ILE A 81 6.72 -2.14 8.77
CA ILE A 81 6.06 -2.76 9.91
C ILE A 81 6.44 -2.04 11.18
N ASP A 82 5.43 -1.67 11.96
CA ASP A 82 5.57 -1.11 13.28
C ASP A 82 5.63 -2.25 14.29
N ILE A 83 6.77 -2.35 14.98
CA ILE A 83 7.07 -3.40 15.95
C ILE A 83 7.17 -2.77 17.33
N PRO A 84 6.38 -3.24 18.31
CA PRO A 84 6.52 -2.79 19.69
C PRO A 84 7.91 -3.07 20.24
N SER A 85 8.58 -2.02 20.73
CA SER A 85 9.99 -2.06 21.11
C SER A 85 10.25 -1.20 22.34
N ALA A 86 10.74 -1.82 23.40
CA ALA A 86 11.15 -1.11 24.62
C ALA A 86 12.36 -0.19 24.41
N SER A 87 13.05 -0.31 23.27
CA SER A 87 14.22 0.51 22.92
C SER A 87 13.86 1.74 22.08
N ALA A 88 12.66 1.79 21.53
CA ALA A 88 12.17 2.94 20.78
C ALA A 88 11.65 4.04 21.74
N SER A 89 11.83 5.30 21.37
CA SER A 89 11.45 6.46 22.20
C SER A 89 9.94 6.59 22.43
N ASP A 90 9.14 6.15 21.47
CA ASP A 90 7.68 6.11 21.47
C ASP A 90 7.13 4.70 21.71
N GLY A 91 8.01 3.73 21.99
CA GLY A 91 7.65 2.33 22.15
C GLY A 91 7.41 1.58 20.84
N ILE A 92 7.62 2.20 19.68
CA ILE A 92 7.40 1.60 18.36
C ILE A 92 8.65 1.72 17.51
N GLU A 93 9.09 0.60 16.94
CA GLU A 93 10.17 0.58 15.96
C GLU A 93 9.60 0.27 14.59
N THR A 94 9.65 1.25 13.68
CA THR A 94 9.26 1.06 12.28
C THR A 94 10.40 0.42 11.49
N VAL A 95 10.11 -0.70 10.83
CA VAL A 95 11.08 -1.49 10.07
C VAL A 95 10.62 -1.67 8.65
N SER A 96 11.47 -1.35 7.68
CA SER A 96 11.15 -1.57 6.26
C SER A 96 11.24 -3.05 5.89
N ALA A 97 10.34 -3.50 5.04
CA ALA A 97 10.43 -4.81 4.41
C ALA A 97 11.73 -4.91 3.59
N SER A 98 12.42 -6.05 3.69
CA SER A 98 13.61 -6.33 2.88
C SER A 98 13.26 -6.87 1.50
N GLU A 99 12.09 -7.46 1.35
CA GLU A 99 11.60 -8.05 0.10
C GLU A 99 10.07 -8.05 0.11
N VAL A 100 9.46 -7.79 -1.04
CA VAL A 100 8.02 -7.92 -1.25
C VAL A 100 7.78 -8.70 -2.54
N ARG A 101 7.05 -9.81 -2.44
CA ARG A 101 6.67 -10.66 -3.57
C ARG A 101 5.16 -10.74 -3.67
N VAL A 102 4.63 -10.67 -4.89
CA VAL A 102 3.20 -10.76 -5.16
C VAL A 102 2.91 -12.01 -5.99
N ASP A 103 1.85 -12.74 -5.63
CA ASP A 103 1.43 -13.98 -6.28
C ASP A 103 -0.11 -14.10 -6.24
N GLY A 104 -0.77 -13.48 -7.22
CA GLY A 104 -2.23 -13.41 -7.26
C GLY A 104 -2.78 -12.61 -6.09
N GLU A 105 -3.62 -13.23 -5.27
CA GLU A 105 -4.22 -12.63 -4.06
C GLU A 105 -3.23 -12.54 -2.88
N MET A 106 -2.06 -13.18 -3.00
CA MET A 106 -1.08 -13.26 -1.92
C MET A 106 0.07 -12.26 -2.10
N VAL A 107 0.40 -11.57 -1.00
CA VAL A 107 1.59 -10.72 -0.89
C VAL A 107 2.45 -11.25 0.25
N PHE A 108 3.70 -11.52 -0.07
CA PHE A 108 4.70 -12.02 0.87
C PHE A 108 5.68 -10.90 1.19
N VAL A 109 5.69 -10.47 2.45
CA VAL A 109 6.55 -9.39 2.94
C VAL A 109 7.62 -9.98 3.85
N THR A 110 8.88 -9.94 3.43
CA THR A 110 9.99 -10.40 4.25
C THR A 110 10.49 -9.25 5.13
N VAL A 111 10.52 -9.48 6.45
CA VAL A 111 11.04 -8.56 7.45
C VAL A 111 12.32 -9.16 8.04
N PRO A 112 13.44 -8.41 8.15
CA PRO A 112 14.75 -8.94 8.55
C PRO A 112 14.87 -9.18 10.07
N ARG A 113 13.75 -9.42 10.77
CA ARG A 113 13.72 -9.70 12.21
C ARG A 113 12.42 -10.40 12.62
N PRO A 114 12.33 -10.93 13.87
CA PRO A 114 11.08 -11.45 14.42
C PRO A 114 10.00 -10.37 14.50
N VAL A 115 8.76 -10.73 14.12
CA VAL A 115 7.57 -9.87 14.21
C VAL A 115 6.64 -10.37 15.33
N PRO A 116 6.46 -9.58 16.41
CA PRO A 116 5.48 -9.84 17.48
C PRO A 116 4.00 -9.86 17.00
N GLN A 117 3.08 -10.33 17.85
CA GLN A 117 1.63 -10.40 17.54
C GLN A 117 0.93 -9.04 17.51
N ASP A 118 1.50 -8.06 18.20
CA ASP A 118 1.02 -6.69 18.33
C ASP A 118 1.65 -5.73 17.30
N SER A 119 2.20 -6.30 16.22
CA SER A 119 2.81 -5.51 15.14
C SER A 119 1.78 -5.14 14.08
N VAL A 120 1.97 -3.97 13.47
CA VAL A 120 1.07 -3.42 12.47
C VAL A 120 1.81 -3.25 11.15
N LEU A 121 1.29 -3.83 10.08
CA LEU A 121 1.84 -3.70 8.74
C LEU A 121 1.24 -2.47 8.06
N HIS A 122 2.12 -1.68 7.45
CA HIS A 122 1.79 -0.51 6.65
C HIS A 122 2.24 -0.73 5.21
N ILE A 123 1.32 -0.52 4.27
CA ILE A 123 1.57 -0.62 2.84
C ILE A 123 1.13 0.71 2.21
N GLU A 124 2.08 1.44 1.63
CA GLU A 124 1.88 2.78 1.10
C GLU A 124 2.58 2.96 -0.25
N GLY A 125 2.06 3.90 -1.04
CA GLY A 125 2.69 4.36 -2.28
C GLY A 125 2.70 3.33 -3.40
N GLY A 126 2.44 3.79 -4.63
CA GLY A 126 2.51 2.96 -5.84
C GLY A 126 1.61 1.73 -5.87
N LEU A 127 0.65 1.63 -4.94
CA LEU A 127 -0.31 0.54 -4.82
C LEU A 127 -0.98 0.32 -6.17
N PHE A 128 -0.71 -0.83 -6.78
CA PHE A 128 -1.31 -1.23 -8.06
C PHE A 128 -1.05 -0.24 -9.22
N GLY A 129 0.04 0.54 -9.14
CA GLY A 129 0.36 1.58 -10.13
C GLY A 129 -0.36 2.91 -9.91
N HIS A 130 -1.13 3.06 -8.82
CA HIS A 130 -1.76 4.31 -8.41
C HIS A 130 -0.92 4.99 -7.32
N THR A 131 -0.40 6.17 -7.61
CA THR A 131 0.35 6.99 -6.65
C THR A 131 -0.54 7.61 -5.57
N ASP A 132 -1.84 7.74 -5.87
CA ASP A 132 -2.82 8.42 -5.02
C ASP A 132 -3.70 7.44 -4.24
N ALA A 133 -3.33 6.16 -4.22
CA ALA A 133 -4.05 5.13 -3.48
C ALA A 133 -3.94 5.35 -1.96
N PRO A 134 -5.02 5.12 -1.20
CA PRO A 134 -4.98 5.23 0.25
C PRO A 134 -4.05 4.18 0.86
N PRO A 135 -3.37 4.50 1.98
CA PRO A 135 -2.50 3.55 2.67
C PRO A 135 -3.32 2.40 3.27
N ILE A 136 -2.72 1.21 3.33
CA ILE A 136 -3.31 0.03 3.96
C ILE A 136 -2.58 -0.21 5.27
N GLN A 137 -3.37 -0.31 6.36
CA GLN A 137 -2.88 -0.64 7.69
C GLN A 137 -3.58 -1.90 8.18
N VAL A 138 -2.84 -2.91 8.61
CA VAL A 138 -3.41 -4.18 9.06
C VAL A 138 -2.63 -4.78 10.24
N ASP A 139 -3.38 -5.26 11.24
CA ASP A 139 -2.82 -6.00 12.35
C ASP A 139 -2.27 -7.35 11.88
N VAL A 140 -1.05 -7.68 12.29
CA VAL A 140 -0.39 -8.92 11.86
C VAL A 140 -0.51 -9.98 12.94
N ALA A 141 -1.33 -11.00 12.68
CA ALA A 141 -1.37 -12.16 13.57
C ALA A 141 -0.06 -12.94 13.49
N SER A 142 0.63 -13.22 14.59
CA SER A 142 1.85 -14.03 14.55
C SER A 142 1.57 -15.50 14.83
N THR A 143 2.07 -16.36 13.95
CA THR A 143 2.02 -17.82 14.08
C THR A 143 3.41 -18.42 13.84
N LEU A 144 3.74 -19.45 14.62
CA LEU A 144 4.95 -20.24 14.39
C LEU A 144 4.59 -21.36 13.39
N SER A 145 5.02 -21.22 12.15
CA SER A 145 4.88 -22.29 11.15
C SER A 145 6.26 -22.85 10.79
N THR A 146 6.43 -24.16 10.94
CA THR A 146 7.68 -24.85 10.60
C THR A 146 7.73 -25.11 9.10
N PHE A 147 8.71 -24.55 8.39
CA PHE A 147 8.92 -24.79 6.96
C PHE A 147 10.22 -25.58 6.75
N GLN A 148 10.16 -26.91 6.66
CA GLN A 148 11.33 -27.71 6.32
C GLN A 148 11.69 -27.54 4.84
N ALA A 149 12.54 -26.57 4.53
CA ALA A 149 13.32 -26.60 3.30
C ALA A 149 14.26 -27.80 3.40
N THR A 150 13.86 -28.92 2.79
CA THR A 150 14.79 -30.01 2.55
C THR A 150 15.78 -29.47 1.52
N LEU A 151 17.03 -29.20 1.92
CA LEU A 151 18.10 -29.03 0.94
C LEU A 151 18.15 -30.34 0.15
N ALA A 152 17.56 -30.35 -1.03
CA ALA A 152 17.85 -31.37 -2.02
C ALA A 152 19.34 -31.21 -2.33
N GLY A 153 20.15 -32.14 -1.79
CA GLY A 153 21.59 -32.12 -1.97
C GLY A 153 21.96 -32.12 -3.45
N ASN A 154 22.92 -31.28 -3.79
CA ASN A 154 23.83 -31.45 -4.92
C ASN A 154 25.23 -31.03 -4.46
#